data_AF-A0A2X2BGK4-F1
#
_entry.id   AF-A0A2X2BGK4-F1
#
_cell.length_a   1.000
_cell.length_b   1.000
_cell.length_c   1.000
_cell.angle_alpha   90.00
_cell.angle_beta   90.00
_cell.angle_gamma   90.00
#
_symmetry.space_group_name_H-M   'P 1'
#
loop_
_entity.id
_entity.type
_entity.pdbx_description
1 polymer ?
#
loop_
_entity_poly.entity_id
_entity_poly.type
_entity_poly.pdbx_seq_one_letter_code
_entity_poly.pdbx_strand_id
1 'polypeptide(L)'
;MTEKNDTALTQAKINKLKSWSPVWIIPLVTLLIGAWILYYHFSHQGPEVTLITYNADGIEAGKTKIKSRSVDIGLVESVTLDSNFSRVIIKARLDNEMKELLRADTAFWVVKPQVGKEGVTGLGTLLSGAYIELQPGLTGKEQDEFNLLDSPPLASPDAKGIRINLVSERAGQLNAGDPVLFRGYQVGSVETSEFNIESRDMHYQLFIKAPYDKMVTSNVRFWKDSGIAFDMSSSGVRVEMASLSTLFSGGVSFDVPTGWLPGEAIAPKTEFKLYDNEKSIQNSLYTDYRSYIMFFSDSIRGLQAGAPVEFRGIRMGTVVQVPYYTQEMQQSLDKDFRIPVLIHVEPERFANDVGESFDFVKRAFFCC
;
A
#
# COMPACT_ATOMS: atom_id res chain seq x y z
N MET A 1 23.31 3.88 -127.41
CA MET A 1 24.02 2.97 -126.48
C MET A 1 25.11 3.80 -125.86
N THR A 2 25.05 4.22 -124.59
CA THR A 2 24.88 3.41 -123.39
C THR A 2 24.34 4.26 -122.23
N GLU A 3 23.36 3.72 -121.51
CA GLU A 3 22.72 4.24 -120.29
C GLU A 3 23.72 4.59 -119.18
N LYS A 4 23.42 5.66 -118.44
CA LYS A 4 24.08 6.02 -117.18
C LYS A 4 23.09 5.79 -116.04
N ASN A 5 23.24 4.67 -115.34
CA ASN A 5 22.48 4.34 -114.13
C ASN A 5 23.09 5.06 -112.91
N ASP A 6 22.44 6.11 -112.44
CA ASP A 6 22.77 6.72 -111.14
C ASP A 6 22.16 5.88 -110.02
N THR A 7 23.03 5.19 -109.27
CA THR A 7 22.64 4.35 -108.13
C THR A 7 22.50 5.23 -106.89
N ALA A 8 21.27 5.47 -106.44
CA ALA A 8 21.00 6.19 -105.19
C ALA A 8 21.46 5.36 -103.98
N LEU A 9 22.52 5.79 -103.30
CA LEU A 9 22.98 5.21 -102.05
C LEU A 9 21.98 5.54 -100.92
N THR A 10 21.33 4.50 -100.39
CA THR A 10 20.41 4.60 -99.25
C THR A 10 21.21 4.79 -97.96
N GLN A 11 21.10 5.96 -97.32
CA GLN A 11 21.67 6.17 -95.99
C GLN A 11 20.85 5.41 -94.94
N ALA A 12 21.49 4.46 -94.25
CA ALA A 12 20.88 3.72 -93.16
C ALA A 12 20.71 4.62 -91.92
N LYS A 13 19.46 4.83 -91.50
CA LYS A 13 19.11 5.57 -90.29
C LYS A 13 19.31 4.66 -89.07
N ILE A 14 20.47 4.75 -88.43
CA ILE A 14 20.81 3.97 -87.23
C ILE A 14 20.02 4.52 -86.04
N ASN A 15 18.90 3.89 -85.69
CA ASN A 15 18.23 4.13 -84.41
C ASN A 15 18.86 3.24 -83.34
N LYS A 16 19.50 3.85 -82.33
CA LYS A 16 19.92 3.15 -81.12
C LYS A 16 18.69 2.81 -80.28
N LEU A 17 18.15 1.61 -80.48
CA LEU A 17 17.19 1.03 -79.54
C LEU A 17 17.92 0.77 -78.22
N LYS A 18 17.79 1.68 -77.26
CA LYS A 18 18.14 1.41 -75.85
C LYS A 18 17.06 0.51 -75.27
N SER A 19 17.01 -0.75 -75.70
CA SER A 19 16.08 -1.72 -75.14
C SER A 19 16.65 -2.22 -73.81
N TRP A 20 16.05 -1.75 -72.72
CA TRP A 20 16.17 -2.51 -71.48
C TRP A 20 15.48 -3.85 -71.72
N SER A 21 16.24 -4.94 -71.66
CA SER A 21 15.69 -6.27 -71.85
C SER A 21 14.58 -6.50 -70.80
N PRO A 22 13.36 -6.90 -71.20
CA PRO A 22 12.26 -7.19 -70.28
C PRO A 22 12.61 -8.21 -69.19
N VAL A 23 13.68 -8.98 -69.38
CA VAL A 23 14.25 -9.93 -68.42
C VAL A 23 14.62 -9.26 -67.08
N TRP A 24 14.98 -7.97 -67.07
CA TRP A 24 15.29 -7.22 -65.84
C TRP A 24 14.08 -6.84 -64.99
N ILE A 25 12.86 -7.02 -65.49
CA ILE A 25 11.63 -6.73 -64.74
C ILE A 25 11.47 -7.73 -63.59
N ILE A 26 11.79 -9.01 -63.81
CA ILE A 26 11.59 -10.07 -62.81
C ILE A 26 12.43 -9.83 -61.54
N PRO A 27 13.76 -9.58 -61.61
CA PRO A 27 14.56 -9.27 -60.42
C PRO A 27 14.12 -8.01 -59.68
N LEU A 28 13.73 -6.96 -60.43
CA LEU A 28 13.26 -5.70 -59.84
C LEU A 28 11.96 -5.91 -59.06
N VAL A 29 11.01 -6.65 -59.64
CA VAL A 29 9.74 -6.99 -58.98
C VAL A 29 9.98 -7.87 -57.76
N THR A 30 10.91 -8.82 -57.84
CA THR A 30 11.23 -9.69 -56.69
C THR A 30 11.87 -8.90 -55.55
N LEU A 31 12.75 -7.94 -55.86
CA LEU A 31 13.33 -7.03 -54.88
C LEU A 31 12.29 -6.13 -54.24
N LEU A 32 11.33 -5.60 -55.00
CA LEU A 32 10.22 -4.81 -54.47
C LEU A 32 9.29 -5.63 -53.56
N ILE A 33 8.98 -6.88 -53.93
CA ILE A 33 8.18 -7.77 -53.08
C ILE A 33 8.94 -8.11 -51.79
N GLY A 34 10.24 -8.40 -51.88
CA GLY A 34 11.08 -8.65 -50.69
C GLY A 34 11.14 -7.44 -49.75
N ALA A 35 11.34 -6.25 -50.31
CA ALA A 35 11.31 -5.00 -49.55
C ALA A 35 9.94 -4.74 -48.92
N TRP A 36 8.83 -5.03 -49.64
CA TRP A 36 7.48 -4.95 -49.10
C TRP A 36 7.32 -5.92 -47.93
N ILE A 37 7.65 -7.21 -48.08
CA ILE A 37 7.49 -8.21 -47.03
C ILE A 37 8.30 -7.82 -45.78
N LEU A 38 9.53 -7.35 -45.95
CA LEU A 38 10.35 -6.85 -44.85
C LEU A 38 9.69 -5.65 -44.15
N TYR A 39 9.22 -4.67 -44.92
CA TYR A 39 8.51 -3.51 -44.39
C TYR A 39 7.22 -3.91 -43.68
N TYR A 40 6.45 -4.84 -44.25
CA TYR A 40 5.20 -5.34 -43.69
C TYR A 40 5.45 -6.06 -42.38
N HIS A 41 6.47 -6.93 -42.32
CA HIS A 41 6.86 -7.65 -41.12
C HIS A 41 7.31 -6.70 -40.00
N PHE A 42 8.13 -5.68 -40.31
CA PHE A 42 8.55 -4.69 -39.30
C PHE A 42 7.44 -3.73 -38.87
N SER A 43 6.57 -3.29 -39.80
CA SER A 43 5.50 -2.33 -39.52
C SER A 43 4.30 -2.91 -38.77
N HIS A 44 4.13 -4.24 -38.76
CA HIS A 44 3.03 -4.90 -38.04
C HIS A 44 3.50 -5.59 -36.75
N GLN A 45 4.77 -5.46 -36.38
CA GLN A 45 5.24 -5.85 -35.06
C GLN A 45 4.72 -4.84 -34.04
N GLY A 46 4.02 -5.34 -33.02
CA GLY A 46 3.60 -4.49 -31.91
C GLY A 46 4.79 -4.04 -31.05
N PRO A 47 4.54 -3.13 -30.10
CA PRO A 47 5.61 -2.49 -29.34
C PRO A 47 6.39 -3.51 -28.51
N GLU A 48 7.72 -3.38 -28.52
CA GLU A 48 8.63 -4.14 -27.67
C GLU A 48 8.80 -3.39 -26.34
N VAL A 49 8.57 -4.10 -25.23
CA VAL A 49 8.73 -3.59 -23.87
C VAL A 49 9.86 -4.33 -23.17
N THR A 50 10.69 -3.57 -22.45
CA THR A 50 11.78 -4.08 -21.64
C THR A 50 11.37 -4.06 -20.17
N LEU A 51 11.36 -5.23 -19.54
CA LEU A 51 11.02 -5.40 -18.13
C LEU A 51 12.27 -5.77 -17.32
N ILE A 52 12.48 -5.08 -16.20
CA ILE A 52 13.65 -5.25 -15.33
C ILE A 52 13.21 -5.86 -14.00
N THR A 53 13.88 -6.93 -13.59
CA THR A 53 13.68 -7.58 -12.29
C THR A 53 15.00 -8.11 -11.72
N TYR A 54 15.00 -8.51 -10.46
CA TYR A 54 16.13 -9.23 -9.85
C TYR A 54 16.03 -10.74 -10.04
N ASN A 55 14.82 -11.27 -10.31
CA ASN A 55 14.58 -12.69 -10.46
C ASN A 55 13.51 -12.95 -11.53
N ALA A 56 13.75 -13.91 -12.43
CA ALA A 56 12.82 -14.33 -13.49
C ALA A 56 12.20 -15.71 -13.22
N ASP A 57 12.07 -16.11 -11.96
CA ASP A 57 11.42 -17.35 -11.54
C ASP A 57 10.02 -17.49 -12.13
N GLY A 58 9.80 -18.59 -12.86
CA GLY A 58 8.55 -18.90 -13.57
C GLY A 58 8.38 -18.21 -14.92
N ILE A 59 9.33 -17.37 -15.37
CA ILE A 59 9.25 -16.66 -16.65
C ILE A 59 10.09 -17.37 -17.70
N GLU A 60 9.44 -17.80 -18.77
CA GLU A 60 10.04 -18.53 -19.88
C GLU A 60 9.84 -17.79 -21.20
N ALA A 61 10.94 -17.60 -21.93
CA ALA A 61 10.93 -17.04 -23.28
C ALA A 61 10.07 -17.90 -24.23
N GLY A 62 9.21 -17.25 -25.00
CA GLY A 62 8.30 -17.86 -25.96
C GLY A 62 7.07 -18.55 -25.36
N LYS A 63 6.95 -18.61 -24.02
CA LYS A 63 5.81 -19.26 -23.35
C LYS A 63 5.04 -18.33 -22.43
N THR A 64 5.75 -17.50 -21.67
CA THR A 64 5.11 -16.59 -20.70
C THR A 64 4.35 -15.50 -21.44
N LYS A 65 3.05 -15.44 -21.19
CA LYS A 65 2.15 -14.45 -21.79
C LYS A 65 2.09 -13.19 -20.94
N ILE A 66 1.88 -12.06 -21.60
CA ILE A 66 1.47 -10.81 -20.95
C ILE A 66 -0.04 -10.71 -21.06
N LYS A 67 -0.70 -10.42 -19.94
CA LYS A 67 -2.14 -10.30 -19.86
C LYS A 67 -2.56 -8.96 -19.28
N SER A 68 -3.70 -8.45 -19.72
CA SER A 68 -4.38 -7.35 -19.03
C SER A 68 -5.83 -7.72 -18.82
N ARG A 69 -6.29 -7.66 -17.57
CA ARG A 69 -7.62 -8.10 -17.14
C ARG A 69 -7.92 -9.53 -17.61
N SER A 70 -6.94 -10.42 -17.47
CA SER A 70 -7.00 -11.83 -17.93
C SER A 70 -7.09 -12.06 -19.45
N VAL A 71 -6.92 -11.04 -20.28
CA VAL A 71 -6.84 -11.16 -21.75
C VAL A 71 -5.38 -11.21 -22.17
N ASP A 72 -5.02 -12.16 -23.04
CA ASP A 72 -3.67 -12.26 -23.61
C ASP A 72 -3.43 -11.06 -24.55
N ILE A 73 -2.36 -10.29 -24.30
CA ILE A 73 -2.04 -9.06 -25.04
C ILE A 73 -0.56 -8.99 -25.49
N GLY A 74 0.19 -10.06 -25.28
CA GLY A 74 1.61 -10.12 -25.62
C GLY A 74 2.31 -11.40 -25.15
N LEU A 75 3.59 -11.51 -25.50
CA LEU A 75 4.43 -12.66 -25.23
C LEU A 75 5.85 -12.22 -24.86
N VAL A 76 6.45 -12.91 -23.88
CA VAL A 76 7.87 -12.76 -23.57
C VAL A 76 8.72 -13.36 -24.68
N GLU A 77 9.62 -12.58 -25.27
CA GLU A 77 10.50 -13.01 -26.37
C GLU A 77 11.83 -13.54 -25.85
N SER A 78 12.43 -12.87 -24.85
CA SER A 78 13.71 -13.29 -24.29
C SER A 78 13.87 -12.91 -22.82
N VAL A 79 14.69 -13.69 -22.12
CA VAL A 79 15.07 -13.47 -20.72
C VAL A 79 16.59 -13.56 -20.66
N THR A 80 17.24 -12.47 -20.27
CA THR A 80 18.71 -12.34 -20.27
C THR A 80 19.19 -11.66 -18.99
N LEU A 81 20.43 -11.88 -18.59
CA LEU A 81 21.04 -11.13 -17.50
C LEU A 81 21.63 -9.82 -18.03
N ASP A 82 21.62 -8.78 -17.19
CA ASP A 82 22.32 -7.54 -17.48
C ASP A 82 23.84 -7.75 -17.50
N SER A 83 24.59 -6.76 -18.00
CA SER A 83 26.05 -6.88 -18.19
C SER A 83 26.81 -7.19 -16.90
N ASN A 84 26.23 -6.88 -15.74
CA ASN A 84 26.82 -7.09 -14.42
C ASN A 84 26.25 -8.32 -13.72
N PHE A 85 25.42 -9.12 -14.41
CA PHE A 85 24.72 -10.29 -13.89
C PHE A 85 23.90 -10.04 -12.62
N SER A 86 23.53 -8.78 -12.36
CA SER A 86 22.87 -8.35 -11.13
C SER A 86 21.36 -8.21 -11.29
N ARG A 87 20.90 -8.02 -12.54
CA ARG A 87 19.48 -7.89 -12.88
C ARG A 87 19.15 -8.78 -14.07
N VAL A 88 17.89 -9.17 -14.16
CA VAL A 88 17.32 -9.86 -15.32
C VAL A 88 16.59 -8.84 -16.18
N ILE A 89 16.90 -8.85 -17.48
CA ILE A 89 16.27 -8.07 -18.53
C ILE A 89 15.38 -9.02 -19.34
N ILE A 90 14.08 -8.76 -19.29
CA ILE A 90 13.05 -9.51 -20.01
C ILE A 90 12.57 -8.63 -21.15
N LYS A 91 12.71 -9.10 -22.38
CA LYS A 91 12.10 -8.45 -23.55
C LYS A 91 10.81 -9.14 -23.88
N ALA A 92 9.74 -8.37 -23.99
CA ALA A 92 8.44 -8.88 -24.38
C ALA A 92 7.85 -8.03 -25.49
N ARG A 93 6.99 -8.64 -26.28
CA ARG A 93 6.30 -7.97 -27.39
C ARG A 93 4.81 -7.99 -27.13
N LEU A 94 4.21 -6.81 -27.19
CA LEU A 94 2.76 -6.66 -27.07
C LEU A 94 2.12 -6.66 -28.46
N ASP A 95 0.81 -6.86 -28.49
CA ASP A 95 0.03 -6.69 -29.70
C ASP A 95 0.02 -5.22 -30.14
N ASN A 96 -0.09 -4.97 -31.45
CA ASN A 96 0.07 -3.63 -32.04
C ASN A 96 -0.89 -2.58 -31.46
N GLU A 97 -2.08 -3.01 -31.05
CA GLU A 97 -3.15 -2.17 -30.49
C GLU A 97 -2.86 -1.73 -29.04
N MET A 98 -1.85 -2.31 -28.39
CA MET A 98 -1.58 -2.15 -26.96
C MET A 98 -0.61 -1.00 -26.65
N LYS A 99 -0.14 -0.27 -27.67
CA LYS A 99 0.81 0.84 -27.50
C LYS A 99 0.29 1.91 -26.54
N GLU A 100 -1.01 2.21 -26.58
CA GLU A 100 -1.62 3.24 -25.72
C GLU A 100 -1.60 2.88 -24.23
N LEU A 101 -1.41 1.59 -23.90
CA LEU A 101 -1.36 1.09 -22.53
C LEU A 101 0.00 1.36 -21.86
N LEU A 102 1.05 1.63 -22.64
CA LEU A 102 2.42 1.80 -22.18
C LEU A 102 2.71 3.25 -21.82
N ARG A 103 2.31 3.67 -20.62
CA ARG A 103 2.59 4.98 -20.04
C ARG A 103 3.45 4.91 -18.78
N ALA A 104 4.00 6.02 -18.34
CA ALA A 104 4.88 6.09 -17.16
C ALA A 104 4.29 5.50 -15.86
N ASP A 105 2.97 5.46 -15.70
CA ASP A 105 2.25 4.87 -14.55
C ASP A 105 1.77 3.43 -14.79
N THR A 106 2.22 2.79 -15.88
CA THR A 106 1.94 1.37 -16.17
C THR A 106 2.69 0.49 -15.19
N ALA A 107 2.00 -0.51 -14.65
CA ALA A 107 2.60 -1.48 -13.73
C ALA A 107 2.56 -2.88 -14.33
N PHE A 108 3.67 -3.58 -14.20
CA PHE A 108 3.81 -4.99 -14.58
C PHE A 108 4.11 -5.81 -13.33
N TRP A 109 3.44 -6.94 -13.15
CA TRP A 109 3.80 -7.89 -12.09
C TRP A 109 3.67 -9.34 -12.53
N VAL A 110 4.43 -10.20 -11.87
CA VAL A 110 4.35 -11.65 -12.10
C VAL A 110 3.18 -12.23 -11.32
N VAL A 111 2.31 -12.96 -12.01
CA VAL A 111 1.29 -13.79 -11.37
C VAL A 111 1.79 -15.24 -11.40
N LYS A 112 2.05 -15.78 -10.21
CA LYS A 112 2.50 -17.15 -9.98
C LYS A 112 1.82 -17.72 -8.75
N PRO A 113 1.83 -19.05 -8.53
CA PRO A 113 1.18 -19.63 -7.37
C PRO A 113 1.97 -19.24 -6.12
N GLN A 114 1.33 -18.52 -5.20
CA GLN A 114 1.95 -18.07 -3.96
C GLN A 114 1.14 -18.60 -2.78
N VAL A 115 1.87 -19.07 -1.77
CA VAL A 115 1.32 -19.46 -0.47
C VAL A 115 1.77 -18.42 0.53
N GLY A 116 0.84 -17.57 0.96
CA GLY A 116 1.09 -16.50 1.92
C GLY A 116 0.26 -16.68 3.19
N LYS A 117 0.47 -15.78 4.15
CA LYS A 117 -0.34 -15.74 5.38
C LYS A 117 -1.83 -15.48 5.11
N GLU A 118 -2.13 -14.75 4.04
CA GLU A 118 -3.51 -14.42 3.63
C GLU A 118 -4.22 -15.54 2.84
N GLY A 119 -3.50 -16.63 2.53
CA GLY A 119 -4.04 -17.77 1.78
C GLY A 119 -3.23 -18.10 0.54
N VAL A 120 -3.90 -18.72 -0.43
CA VAL A 120 -3.27 -19.22 -1.65
C VAL A 120 -3.77 -18.40 -2.84
N THR A 121 -2.86 -17.72 -3.52
CA THR A 121 -3.15 -16.96 -4.74
C THR A 121 -2.53 -17.63 -5.97
N GLY A 122 -3.01 -17.26 -7.15
CA GLY A 122 -2.40 -17.72 -8.40
C GLY A 122 -2.64 -19.20 -8.74
N LEU A 123 -3.61 -19.88 -8.15
CA LEU A 123 -3.90 -21.30 -8.45
C LEU A 123 -4.16 -21.60 -9.94
N GLY A 124 -4.66 -20.63 -10.72
CA GLY A 124 -4.83 -20.76 -12.17
C GLY A 124 -3.52 -20.98 -12.94
N THR A 125 -2.40 -20.58 -12.36
CA THR A 125 -1.05 -20.72 -12.95
C THR A 125 -0.47 -22.13 -12.79
N LEU A 126 -1.06 -22.99 -11.95
CA LEU A 126 -0.61 -24.38 -11.79
C LEU A 126 -0.70 -25.18 -13.10
N LEU A 127 -1.68 -24.86 -13.95
CA LEU A 127 -1.88 -25.52 -15.24
C LEU A 127 -1.33 -24.70 -16.41
N SER A 128 -1.46 -23.38 -16.34
CA SER A 128 -1.12 -22.47 -17.45
C SER A 128 0.30 -21.90 -17.41
N GLY A 129 1.03 -22.12 -16.30
CA GLY A 129 2.30 -21.47 -16.02
C GLY A 129 2.13 -20.07 -15.45
N ALA A 130 3.22 -19.49 -14.95
CA ALA A 130 3.23 -18.09 -14.54
C ALA A 130 3.08 -17.17 -15.76
N TYR A 131 2.43 -16.04 -15.54
CA TYR A 131 2.22 -15.01 -16.57
C TYR A 131 2.49 -13.63 -15.98
N ILE A 132 2.66 -12.63 -16.84
CA ILE A 132 2.85 -11.24 -16.42
C ILE A 132 1.52 -10.52 -16.61
N GLU A 133 1.02 -9.86 -15.58
CA GLU A 133 -0.15 -9.00 -15.68
C GLU A 133 0.29 -7.54 -15.87
N LEU A 134 -0.38 -6.84 -16.79
CA LEU A 134 -0.21 -5.43 -17.12
C LEU A 134 -1.43 -4.68 -16.63
N GLN A 135 -1.19 -3.70 -15.76
CA GLN A 135 -2.14 -2.64 -15.46
C GLN A 135 -1.84 -1.43 -16.33
N PRO A 136 -2.79 -0.98 -17.17
CA PRO A 136 -2.56 0.10 -18.11
C PRO A 136 -2.42 1.43 -17.36
N GLY A 137 -1.46 2.23 -17.80
CA GLY A 137 -1.29 3.59 -17.32
C GLY A 137 -2.28 4.58 -17.93
N LEU A 138 -2.66 5.62 -17.19
CA LEU A 138 -3.54 6.69 -17.69
C LEU A 138 -2.78 8.00 -17.93
N THR A 139 -1.67 8.20 -17.23
CA THR A 139 -0.97 9.49 -17.15
C THR A 139 0.52 9.38 -17.50
N GLY A 140 1.12 10.49 -17.88
CA GLY A 140 2.54 10.53 -18.24
C GLY A 140 2.82 10.18 -19.70
N LYS A 141 4.12 10.12 -20.02
CA LYS A 141 4.62 9.90 -21.38
C LYS A 141 4.64 8.41 -21.71
N GLU A 142 4.64 8.10 -23.01
CA GLU A 142 4.95 6.75 -23.49
C GLU A 142 6.32 6.33 -22.97
N GLN A 143 6.42 5.08 -22.51
CA GLN A 143 7.63 4.50 -21.96
C GLN A 143 7.71 3.03 -22.37
N ASP A 144 8.92 2.56 -22.68
CA ASP A 144 9.17 1.20 -23.16
C ASP A 144 9.98 0.35 -22.15
N GLU A 145 10.38 0.94 -21.02
CA GLU A 145 11.20 0.29 -19.98
C GLU A 145 10.48 0.36 -18.63
N PHE A 146 10.24 -0.78 -18.00
CA PHE A 146 9.50 -0.87 -16.73
C PHE A 146 10.16 -1.82 -15.75
N ASN A 147 9.92 -1.59 -14.46
CA ASN A 147 10.23 -2.58 -13.44
C ASN A 147 9.11 -3.62 -13.39
N LEU A 148 9.50 -4.90 -13.34
CA LEU A 148 8.59 -6.01 -13.12
C LEU A 148 8.49 -6.29 -11.62
N LEU A 149 7.31 -6.07 -11.07
CA LEU A 149 7.01 -6.26 -9.66
C LEU A 149 6.76 -7.75 -9.36
N ASP A 150 7.15 -8.20 -8.17
CA ASP A 150 6.91 -9.59 -7.72
C ASP A 150 5.47 -9.84 -7.25
N SER A 151 4.73 -8.77 -6.95
CA SER A 151 3.36 -8.80 -6.46
C SER A 151 2.55 -7.67 -7.06
N PRO A 152 1.21 -7.82 -7.19
CA PRO A 152 0.36 -6.74 -7.65
C PRO A 152 0.52 -5.49 -6.76
N PRO A 153 0.44 -4.28 -7.33
CA PRO A 153 0.33 -3.08 -6.52
C PRO A 153 -0.95 -3.17 -5.67
N LEU A 154 -0.83 -2.92 -4.36
CA LEU A 154 -1.92 -3.08 -3.39
C LEU A 154 -3.13 -2.17 -3.66
N ALA A 155 -2.89 -1.05 -4.33
CA ALA A 155 -3.93 -0.25 -4.93
C ALA A 155 -3.45 0.35 -6.25
N SER A 156 -4.37 0.42 -7.22
CA SER A 156 -4.17 1.24 -8.40
C SER A 156 -3.93 2.71 -7.98
N PRO A 157 -3.07 3.46 -8.69
CA PRO A 157 -3.04 4.92 -8.56
C PRO A 157 -4.43 5.58 -8.67
N ASP A 158 -5.32 5.00 -9.48
CA ASP A 158 -6.70 5.45 -9.72
C ASP A 158 -7.74 4.88 -8.76
N ALA A 159 -7.33 4.07 -7.78
CA ALA A 159 -8.26 3.49 -6.83
C ALA A 159 -8.97 4.62 -6.05
N LYS A 160 -10.29 4.74 -6.25
CA LYS A 160 -11.09 5.76 -5.56
C LYS A 160 -11.10 5.48 -4.07
N GLY A 161 -10.79 6.49 -3.27
CA GLY A 161 -10.70 6.38 -1.83
C GLY A 161 -9.80 7.46 -1.24
N ILE A 162 -9.42 7.28 0.02
CA ILE A 162 -8.49 8.17 0.72
C ILE A 162 -7.27 7.39 1.19
N ARG A 163 -6.10 8.01 1.06
CA ARG A 163 -4.86 7.53 1.67
C ARG A 163 -4.60 8.32 2.93
N ILE A 164 -4.23 7.66 4.01
CA ILE A 164 -3.89 8.29 5.29
C ILE A 164 -2.58 7.72 5.83
N ASN A 165 -1.89 8.49 6.65
CA ASN A 165 -0.65 8.07 7.27
C ASN A 165 -0.90 7.75 8.73
N LEU A 166 -0.33 6.66 9.23
CA LEU A 166 -0.34 6.32 10.64
C LEU A 166 1.07 6.29 11.21
N VAL A 167 1.22 6.76 12.45
CA VAL A 167 2.47 6.70 13.20
C VAL A 167 2.28 5.85 14.45
N SER A 168 3.25 4.97 14.74
CA SER A 168 3.26 4.13 15.93
C SER A 168 4.65 4.01 16.53
N GLU A 169 4.75 4.14 17.85
CA GLU A 169 6.01 4.02 18.62
C GLU A 169 6.58 2.58 18.64
N ARG A 170 5.76 1.58 18.26
CA ARG A 170 6.13 0.17 18.29
C ARG A 170 5.80 -0.50 16.97
N ALA A 171 6.79 -1.23 16.44
CA ALA A 171 6.58 -2.26 15.42
C ALA A 171 5.57 -3.30 15.92
N GLY A 172 4.32 -3.16 15.48
CA GLY A 172 3.25 -4.12 15.73
C GLY A 172 3.22 -5.22 14.67
N GLN A 173 2.27 -6.14 14.82
CA GLN A 173 1.90 -7.12 13.79
C GLN A 173 1.05 -6.43 12.70
N LEU A 174 1.63 -5.43 12.03
CA LEU A 174 0.98 -4.76 10.91
C LEU A 174 1.94 -4.68 9.74
N ASN A 175 1.55 -5.31 8.63
CA ASN A 175 2.32 -5.47 7.41
C ASN A 175 1.53 -4.89 6.23
N ALA A 176 2.22 -4.61 5.13
CA ALA A 176 1.57 -4.27 3.87
C ALA A 176 0.67 -5.44 3.41
N GLY A 177 -0.57 -5.14 3.02
CA GLY A 177 -1.61 -6.12 2.71
C GLY A 177 -2.67 -6.24 3.80
N ASP A 178 -2.30 -6.07 5.07
CA ASP A 178 -3.20 -6.31 6.20
C ASP A 178 -4.49 -5.47 6.11
N PRO A 179 -5.64 -6.01 6.56
CA PRO A 179 -6.94 -5.37 6.38
C PRO A 179 -7.10 -4.14 7.27
N VAL A 180 -7.74 -3.10 6.71
CA VAL A 180 -8.29 -1.98 7.48
C VAL A 180 -9.78 -2.21 7.68
N LEU A 181 -10.19 -2.23 8.95
CA LEU A 181 -11.52 -2.61 9.40
C LEU A 181 -12.26 -1.40 9.98
N PHE A 182 -13.56 -1.33 9.72
CA PHE A 182 -14.50 -0.46 10.41
C PHE A 182 -15.56 -1.34 11.06
N ARG A 183 -15.61 -1.38 12.40
CA ARG A 183 -16.52 -2.26 13.15
C ARG A 183 -16.49 -3.73 12.69
N GLY A 184 -15.29 -4.24 12.41
CA GLY A 184 -15.06 -5.61 11.94
C GLY A 184 -15.31 -5.84 10.44
N TYR A 185 -15.77 -4.84 9.68
CA TYR A 185 -15.94 -4.94 8.24
C TYR A 185 -14.73 -4.36 7.49
N GLN A 186 -14.20 -5.10 6.51
CA GLN A 186 -13.03 -4.65 5.74
C GLN A 186 -13.39 -3.53 4.76
N VAL A 187 -12.80 -2.36 4.96
CA VAL A 187 -13.00 -1.15 4.15
C VAL A 187 -11.75 -0.73 3.39
N GLY A 188 -10.60 -1.33 3.68
CA GLY A 188 -9.32 -0.95 3.11
C GLY A 188 -8.21 -1.97 3.37
N SER A 189 -6.98 -1.53 3.12
CA SER A 189 -5.75 -2.30 3.35
C SER A 189 -4.57 -1.38 3.66
N VAL A 190 -3.56 -1.91 4.33
CA VAL A 190 -2.27 -1.26 4.54
C VAL A 190 -1.50 -1.29 3.21
N GLU A 191 -1.12 -0.14 2.67
CA GLU A 191 -0.29 -0.03 1.45
C GLU A 191 1.20 -0.17 1.78
N THR A 192 1.68 0.47 2.85
CA THR A 192 3.10 0.42 3.22
C THR A 192 3.30 0.33 4.74
N SER A 193 4.43 -0.25 5.14
CA SER A 193 4.92 -0.30 6.51
C SER A 193 6.42 -0.05 6.49
N GLU A 194 6.85 1.08 7.05
CA GLU A 194 8.23 1.54 7.00
C GLU A 194 8.68 1.99 8.39
N PHE A 195 9.91 1.63 8.76
CA PHE A 195 10.53 2.13 9.97
C PHE A 195 11.30 3.41 9.66
N ASN A 196 10.92 4.53 10.30
CA ASN A 196 11.63 5.78 10.15
C ASN A 196 12.81 5.83 11.15
N ILE A 197 14.03 5.92 10.62
CA ILE A 197 15.26 5.87 11.41
C ILE A 197 15.44 7.14 12.27
N GLU A 198 14.99 8.30 11.78
CA GLU A 198 15.15 9.58 12.44
C GLU A 198 14.18 9.74 13.62
N SER A 199 12.89 9.49 13.39
CA SER A 199 11.86 9.55 14.44
C SER A 199 11.86 8.32 15.36
N ARG A 200 12.47 7.21 14.91
CA ARG A 200 12.45 5.90 15.58
C ARG A 200 11.06 5.29 15.75
N ASP A 201 10.13 5.70 14.89
CA ASP A 201 8.76 5.25 14.89
C ASP A 201 8.42 4.52 13.58
N MET A 202 7.37 3.70 13.63
CA MET A 202 6.80 3.06 12.45
C MET A 202 5.82 3.99 11.75
N HIS A 203 6.01 4.14 10.45
CA HIS A 203 5.13 4.87 9.55
C HIS A 203 4.37 3.86 8.69
N TYR A 204 3.06 4.00 8.62
CA TYR A 204 2.21 3.18 7.78
C TYR A 204 1.40 4.06 6.86
N GLN A 205 1.20 3.64 5.61
CA GLN A 205 0.22 4.25 4.72
C GLN A 205 -0.96 3.31 4.57
N LEU A 206 -2.15 3.79 4.88
CA LEU A 206 -3.40 3.04 4.67
C LEU A 206 -4.12 3.57 3.43
N PHE A 207 -4.79 2.66 2.73
CA PHE A 207 -5.76 2.99 1.70
C PHE A 207 -7.16 2.53 2.10
N ILE A 208 -8.10 3.47 2.16
CA ILE A 208 -9.50 3.22 2.49
C ILE A 208 -10.34 3.50 1.25
N LYS A 209 -11.08 2.48 0.80
CA LYS A 209 -11.80 2.48 -0.48
C LYS A 209 -13.03 3.38 -0.43
N ALA A 210 -13.36 4.03 -1.54
CA ALA A 210 -14.67 4.65 -1.70
C ALA A 210 -15.78 3.57 -1.74
N PRO A 211 -16.95 3.79 -1.09
CA PRO A 211 -17.42 5.02 -0.45
C PRO A 211 -17.10 5.15 1.06
N TYR A 212 -16.27 4.25 1.60
CA TYR A 212 -15.93 4.20 3.03
C TYR A 212 -14.94 5.29 3.45
N ASP A 213 -14.27 5.93 2.49
CA ASP A 213 -13.43 7.11 2.69
C ASP A 213 -14.13 8.21 3.49
N LYS A 214 -15.45 8.34 3.33
CA LYS A 214 -16.29 9.31 4.07
C LYS A 214 -16.43 9.01 5.56
N MET A 215 -16.08 7.81 6.02
CA MET A 215 -16.12 7.43 7.44
C MET A 215 -14.88 7.95 8.19
N VAL A 216 -13.83 8.35 7.47
CA VAL A 216 -12.61 8.88 8.05
C VAL A 216 -12.78 10.37 8.30
N THR A 217 -12.93 10.73 9.57
CA THR A 217 -13.08 12.12 10.02
C THR A 217 -11.95 12.49 10.98
N SER A 218 -11.79 13.78 11.27
CA SER A 218 -10.67 14.30 12.08
C SER A 218 -10.58 13.71 13.50
N ASN A 219 -11.69 13.20 14.03
CA ASN A 219 -11.77 12.63 15.37
C ASN A 219 -11.82 11.10 15.41
N VAL A 220 -11.69 10.42 14.26
CA VAL A 220 -11.48 8.98 14.23
C VAL A 220 -10.19 8.61 14.95
N ARG A 221 -10.19 7.43 15.56
CA ARG A 221 -9.01 6.85 16.20
C ARG A 221 -8.75 5.47 15.61
N PHE A 222 -7.47 5.17 15.38
CA PHE A 222 -7.01 3.91 14.78
C PHE A 222 -6.31 3.08 15.84
N TRP A 223 -6.62 1.78 15.92
CA TRP A 223 -5.92 0.86 16.80
C TRP A 223 -5.56 -0.43 16.09
N LYS A 224 -4.53 -1.10 16.60
CA LYS A 224 -4.14 -2.44 16.15
C LYS A 224 -5.17 -3.45 16.65
N ASP A 225 -5.74 -4.23 15.74
CA ASP A 225 -6.51 -5.40 16.12
C ASP A 225 -5.57 -6.57 16.33
N SER A 226 -5.40 -6.94 17.60
CA SER A 226 -4.70 -8.16 17.97
C SER A 226 -5.68 -9.31 17.88
N GLY A 227 -5.30 -10.41 17.22
CA GLY A 227 -6.22 -11.51 16.92
C GLY A 227 -7.03 -12.02 18.13
N ILE A 228 -6.43 -12.07 19.32
CA ILE A 228 -7.10 -12.54 20.53
C ILE A 228 -6.89 -11.50 21.63
N ALA A 229 -7.98 -10.91 22.12
CA ALA A 229 -7.97 -10.10 23.33
C ALA A 229 -8.62 -10.88 24.48
N PHE A 230 -7.87 -11.06 25.56
CA PHE A 230 -8.34 -11.71 26.77
C PHE A 230 -8.47 -10.66 27.87
N ASP A 231 -9.70 -10.48 28.37
CA ASP A 231 -10.00 -9.55 29.45
C ASP A 231 -10.59 -10.29 30.64
N MET A 232 -9.93 -10.11 31.78
CA MET A 232 -10.42 -10.61 33.05
C MET A 232 -10.66 -9.42 33.97
N SER A 233 -11.92 -9.20 34.33
CA SER A 233 -12.35 -8.15 35.25
C SER A 233 -13.14 -8.74 36.41
N SER A 234 -13.42 -7.92 37.43
CA SER A 234 -14.33 -8.27 38.53
C SER A 234 -15.75 -8.63 38.05
N SER A 235 -16.13 -8.20 36.85
CA SER A 235 -17.41 -8.51 36.20
C SER A 235 -17.42 -9.82 35.40
N GLY A 236 -16.29 -10.52 35.27
CA GLY A 236 -16.18 -11.81 34.60
C GLY A 236 -15.04 -11.88 33.58
N VAL A 237 -15.04 -12.96 32.78
CA VAL A 237 -14.08 -13.17 31.70
C VAL A 237 -14.74 -12.80 30.37
N ARG A 238 -14.11 -11.92 29.59
CA ARG A 238 -14.50 -11.61 28.21
C ARG A 238 -13.37 -12.03 27.29
N VAL A 239 -13.72 -12.77 26.24
CA VAL A 239 -12.80 -13.17 25.18
C VAL A 239 -13.32 -12.57 23.88
N GLU A 240 -12.53 -11.71 23.27
CA GLU A 240 -12.80 -11.14 21.96
C GLU A 240 -11.89 -11.84 20.95
N MET A 241 -12.52 -12.52 19.99
CA MET A 241 -11.83 -13.23 18.91
C MET A 241 -12.08 -12.49 17.61
N ALA A 242 -10.99 -12.07 16.96
CA ALA A 242 -11.07 -11.52 15.62
C ALA A 242 -11.40 -12.63 14.60
N SER A 243 -11.68 -12.23 13.36
CA SER A 243 -11.87 -13.18 12.26
C SER A 243 -10.59 -14.01 12.03
N LEU A 244 -10.73 -15.21 11.47
CA LEU A 244 -9.58 -16.11 11.23
C LEU A 244 -8.48 -15.45 10.40
N SER A 245 -8.81 -14.57 9.45
CA SER A 245 -7.82 -13.78 8.72
C SER A 245 -7.03 -12.86 9.65
N THR A 246 -7.71 -12.05 10.46
CA THR A 246 -7.09 -11.11 11.41
C THR A 246 -6.29 -11.81 12.52
N LEU A 247 -6.67 -13.05 12.88
CA LEU A 247 -5.87 -13.89 13.79
C LEU A 247 -4.47 -14.18 13.26
N PHE A 248 -4.33 -14.37 11.95
CA PHE A 248 -3.08 -14.79 11.31
C PHE A 248 -2.27 -13.62 10.72
N SER A 249 -2.93 -12.61 10.16
CA SER A 249 -2.27 -11.46 9.52
C SER A 249 -2.19 -10.23 10.42
N GLY A 250 -3.09 -10.08 11.41
CA GLY A 250 -3.31 -8.82 12.11
C GLY A 250 -4.28 -7.91 11.34
N GLY A 251 -4.39 -6.65 11.77
CA GLY A 251 -5.21 -5.63 11.11
C GLY A 251 -5.24 -4.31 11.87
N VAL A 252 -5.83 -3.28 11.25
CA VAL A 252 -6.12 -2.00 11.91
C VAL A 252 -7.61 -1.78 11.91
N SER A 253 -8.18 -1.49 13.07
CA SER A 253 -9.53 -0.98 13.18
C SER A 253 -9.56 0.50 13.43
N PHE A 254 -10.67 1.13 13.06
CA PHE A 254 -10.96 2.49 13.44
C PHE A 254 -12.45 2.71 13.71
N ASP A 255 -12.73 3.67 14.58
CA ASP A 255 -14.08 4.18 14.84
C ASP A 255 -13.98 5.59 15.45
N VAL A 256 -15.14 6.26 15.53
CA VAL A 256 -15.31 7.47 16.31
C VAL A 256 -15.57 7.05 17.77
N PRO A 257 -14.81 7.58 18.74
CA PRO A 257 -15.02 7.29 20.16
C PRO A 257 -16.48 7.50 20.61
N THR A 258 -16.97 6.61 21.47
CA THR A 258 -18.37 6.65 21.93
C THR A 258 -18.72 7.99 22.59
N GLY A 259 -19.83 8.60 22.16
CA GLY A 259 -20.30 9.88 22.66
C GLY A 259 -19.84 11.09 21.85
N TRP A 260 -18.96 10.89 20.86
CA TRP A 260 -18.54 11.96 19.94
C TRP A 260 -19.35 11.91 18.65
N LEU A 261 -19.70 13.07 18.12
CA LEU A 261 -20.24 13.19 16.77
C LEU A 261 -19.11 13.05 15.74
N PRO A 262 -19.37 12.53 14.52
CA PRO A 262 -18.36 12.53 13.47
C PRO A 262 -17.80 13.93 13.23
N GLY A 263 -16.47 14.02 13.16
CA GLY A 263 -15.78 15.27 12.91
C GLY A 263 -15.87 15.72 11.45
N GLU A 264 -15.02 16.67 11.10
CA GLU A 264 -14.91 17.16 9.73
C GLU A 264 -14.21 16.15 8.82
N ALA A 265 -14.48 16.25 7.52
CA ALA A 265 -13.76 15.49 6.51
C ALA A 265 -12.27 15.89 6.51
N ILE A 266 -11.40 14.90 6.30
CA ILE A 266 -9.96 15.12 6.31
C ILE A 266 -9.38 15.24 4.90
N ALA A 267 -8.21 15.89 4.82
CA ALA A 267 -7.43 15.89 3.59
C ALA A 267 -6.71 14.53 3.40
N PRO A 268 -6.42 14.13 2.16
CA PRO A 268 -5.55 12.98 1.89
C PRO A 268 -4.18 13.15 2.55
N LYS A 269 -3.60 12.03 2.98
CA LYS A 269 -2.30 11.92 3.68
C LYS A 269 -2.26 12.61 5.05
N THR A 270 -3.42 12.90 5.65
CA THR A 270 -3.50 13.32 7.05
C THR A 270 -2.90 12.22 7.94
N GLU A 271 -2.13 12.65 8.94
CA GLU A 271 -1.45 11.76 9.88
C GLU A 271 -2.32 11.48 11.12
N PHE A 272 -2.39 10.22 11.55
CA PHE A 272 -3.04 9.80 12.79
C PHE A 272 -2.10 8.93 13.65
N LYS A 273 -2.34 8.94 14.96
CA LYS A 273 -1.68 7.99 15.87
C LYS A 273 -2.34 6.62 15.76
N LEU A 274 -1.53 5.58 15.59
CA LEU A 274 -1.94 4.18 15.71
C LEU A 274 -1.75 3.70 17.15
N TYR A 275 -2.87 3.50 17.83
CA TYR A 275 -2.93 3.01 19.19
C TYR A 275 -2.70 1.49 19.24
N ASP A 276 -2.18 0.99 20.37
CA ASP A 276 -1.88 -0.44 20.51
C ASP A 276 -3.13 -1.32 20.65
N ASN A 277 -4.23 -0.74 21.17
CA ASN A 277 -5.53 -1.38 21.29
C ASN A 277 -6.62 -0.32 21.57
N GLU A 278 -7.89 -0.70 21.44
CA GLU A 278 -9.03 0.19 21.67
C GLU A 278 -9.03 0.82 23.09
N LYS A 279 -8.63 0.06 24.12
CA LYS A 279 -8.58 0.57 25.50
C LYS A 279 -7.58 1.70 25.70
N SER A 280 -6.45 1.64 24.99
CA SER A 280 -5.42 2.69 25.05
C SER A 280 -5.91 4.01 24.47
N ILE A 281 -6.94 3.99 23.61
CA ILE A 281 -7.61 5.20 23.13
C ILE A 281 -8.32 5.88 24.29
N GLN A 282 -9.11 5.14 25.08
CA GLN A 282 -9.91 5.72 26.18
C GLN A 282 -9.08 6.50 27.20
N ASN A 283 -7.85 6.05 27.47
CA ASN A 283 -6.92 6.74 28.36
C ASN A 283 -6.29 8.01 27.71
N SER A 284 -6.39 8.16 26.39
CA SER A 284 -5.90 9.30 25.60
C SER A 284 -7.01 10.27 25.17
N LEU A 285 -8.30 9.91 25.34
CA LEU A 285 -9.43 10.74 24.88
C LEU A 285 -9.55 12.05 25.67
N TYR A 286 -9.25 12.01 26.97
CA TYR A 286 -9.37 13.17 27.85
C TYR A 286 -8.04 13.91 27.89
N THR A 287 -7.92 14.94 27.07
CA THR A 287 -6.71 15.77 27.01
C THR A 287 -6.72 16.85 28.09
N ASP A 288 -7.91 17.27 28.55
CA ASP A 288 -8.04 18.15 29.71
C ASP A 288 -8.06 17.33 31.00
N TYR A 289 -6.93 17.36 31.69
CA TYR A 289 -6.76 16.72 32.98
C TYR A 289 -6.03 17.62 33.96
N ARG A 290 -6.31 17.41 35.24
CA ARG A 290 -5.56 18.01 36.35
C ARG A 290 -4.66 16.96 36.97
N SER A 291 -3.37 17.24 37.00
CA SER A 291 -2.37 16.38 37.61
C SER A 291 -2.33 16.57 39.12
N TYR A 292 -2.35 15.47 39.87
CA TYR A 292 -2.15 15.46 41.31
C TYR A 292 -1.13 14.40 41.71
N ILE A 293 -0.36 14.68 42.76
CA ILE A 293 0.54 13.72 43.38
C ILE A 293 -0.08 13.30 44.71
N MET A 294 -0.28 12.00 44.88
CA MET A 294 -0.74 11.40 46.14
C MET A 294 0.43 10.70 46.82
N PHE A 295 0.52 10.87 48.14
CA PHE A 295 1.57 10.27 48.96
C PHE A 295 0.99 9.16 49.81
N PHE A 296 1.38 7.91 49.55
CA PHE A 296 0.93 6.74 50.30
C PHE A 296 1.94 6.35 51.37
N SER A 297 1.47 6.22 52.62
CA SER A 297 2.24 5.61 53.71
C SER A 297 2.18 4.09 53.70
N ASP A 298 1.14 3.53 53.07
CA ASP A 298 0.91 2.10 52.97
C ASP A 298 1.48 1.49 51.68
N SER A 299 1.50 0.16 51.64
CA SER A 299 1.94 -0.60 50.47
C SER A 299 1.04 -0.33 49.26
N ILE A 300 1.62 0.23 48.21
CA ILE A 300 1.01 0.37 46.87
C ILE A 300 1.16 -0.89 46.00
N ARG A 301 1.49 -2.05 46.58
CA ARG A 301 1.67 -3.31 45.84
C ARG A 301 0.41 -3.64 45.05
N GLY A 302 0.56 -3.81 43.73
CA GLY A 302 -0.54 -4.10 42.81
C GLY A 302 -1.09 -2.86 42.11
N LEU A 303 -0.73 -1.65 42.53
CA LEU A 303 -1.06 -0.42 41.81
C LEU A 303 -0.17 -0.29 40.58
N GLN A 304 -0.78 -0.06 39.42
CA GLN A 304 -0.10 0.05 38.13
C GLN A 304 -0.51 1.32 37.39
N ALA A 305 0.34 1.81 36.49
CA ALA A 305 -0.05 2.83 35.53
C ALA A 305 -1.26 2.35 34.71
N GLY A 306 -2.24 3.23 34.50
CA GLY A 306 -3.53 2.93 33.89
C GLY A 306 -4.63 2.52 34.87
N ALA A 307 -4.32 2.29 36.16
CA ALA A 307 -5.34 1.94 37.14
C ALA A 307 -6.38 3.07 37.31
N PRO A 308 -7.68 2.74 37.47
CA PRO A 308 -8.72 3.75 37.58
C PRO A 308 -8.65 4.47 38.94
N VAL A 309 -8.85 5.79 38.92
CA VAL A 309 -9.11 6.60 40.12
C VAL A 309 -10.61 6.79 40.23
N GLU A 310 -11.21 6.30 41.31
CA GLU A 310 -12.66 6.26 41.47
C GLU A 310 -13.12 7.05 42.70
N PHE A 311 -14.29 7.66 42.59
CA PHE A 311 -15.03 8.22 43.72
C PHE A 311 -16.42 7.61 43.76
N ARG A 312 -16.73 6.93 44.88
CA ARG A 312 -18.00 6.23 45.07
C ARG A 312 -18.33 5.25 43.93
N GLY A 313 -17.32 4.58 43.38
CA GLY A 313 -17.46 3.63 42.27
C GLY A 313 -17.59 4.26 40.88
N ILE A 314 -17.50 5.60 40.76
CA ILE A 314 -17.46 6.30 39.48
C ILE A 314 -16.00 6.65 39.17
N ARG A 315 -15.49 6.19 38.02
CA ARG A 315 -14.11 6.49 37.60
C ARG A 315 -13.99 7.95 37.13
N MET A 316 -13.16 8.71 37.85
CA MET A 316 -12.90 10.14 37.64
C MET A 316 -11.51 10.44 37.08
N GLY A 317 -10.66 9.43 36.95
CA GLY A 317 -9.30 9.62 36.49
C GLY A 317 -8.53 8.33 36.34
N THR A 318 -7.22 8.50 36.16
CA THR A 318 -6.30 7.41 35.84
C THR A 318 -4.96 7.62 36.54
N VAL A 319 -4.38 6.54 37.05
CA VAL A 319 -3.02 6.51 37.59
C VAL A 319 -2.02 6.59 36.44
N VAL A 320 -1.10 7.53 36.49
CA VAL A 320 -0.14 7.78 35.40
C VAL A 320 1.18 7.09 35.67
N GLN A 321 1.71 7.28 36.87
CA GLN A 321 3.02 6.75 37.23
C GLN A 321 3.10 6.37 38.70
N VAL A 322 3.70 5.19 38.93
CA VAL A 322 3.88 4.58 40.23
C VAL A 322 5.24 3.85 40.27
N PRO A 323 6.18 4.23 41.15
CA PRO A 323 6.25 5.50 41.87
C PRO A 323 6.69 6.66 40.95
N TYR A 324 6.31 7.89 41.32
CA TYR A 324 6.68 9.11 40.60
C TYR A 324 7.74 9.89 41.39
N TYR A 325 9.01 9.79 41.00
CA TYR A 325 10.10 10.55 41.62
C TYR A 325 10.52 11.74 40.75
N THR A 326 10.66 12.92 41.36
CA THR A 326 11.22 14.12 40.73
C THR A 326 12.58 14.41 41.38
N GLN A 327 13.46 15.13 40.68
CA GLN A 327 14.78 15.50 41.23
C GLN A 327 14.70 16.33 42.52
N GLU A 328 13.56 17.00 42.74
CA GLU A 328 13.27 17.81 43.92
C GLU A 328 12.70 17.00 45.10
N MET A 329 12.23 15.76 44.86
CA MET A 329 11.73 14.87 45.91
C MET A 329 12.88 14.12 46.59
N GLN A 330 13.65 14.83 47.42
CA GLN A 330 14.59 14.21 48.36
C GLN A 330 13.83 13.66 49.57
N GLN A 331 13.50 12.37 49.55
CA GLN A 331 12.97 11.68 50.72
C GLN A 331 14.11 11.06 51.52
N SER A 332 14.26 11.48 52.78
CA SER A 332 15.16 10.83 53.73
C SER A 332 14.50 9.54 54.23
N LEU A 333 15.21 8.40 54.19
CA LEU A 333 14.70 7.12 54.71
C LEU A 333 14.38 7.15 56.21
N ASP A 334 14.91 8.13 56.96
CA ASP A 334 14.82 8.19 58.42
C ASP A 334 13.54 8.87 58.96
N LYS A 335 12.72 9.52 58.12
CA LYS A 335 11.45 10.13 58.55
C LYS A 335 10.38 10.02 57.46
N ASP A 336 9.32 9.26 57.77
CA ASP A 336 8.07 9.17 57.02
C ASP A 336 8.23 9.00 55.50
N PHE A 337 8.86 7.90 55.09
CA PHE A 337 8.93 7.52 53.68
C PHE A 337 7.52 7.30 53.12
N ARG A 338 7.11 8.14 52.16
CA ARG A 338 5.81 8.05 51.50
C ARG A 338 6.00 7.86 50.02
N ILE A 339 5.26 6.93 49.43
CA ILE A 339 5.42 6.59 48.02
C ILE A 339 4.59 7.59 47.18
N PRO A 340 5.24 8.42 46.36
CA PRO A 340 4.54 9.36 45.48
C PRO A 340 3.92 8.63 44.30
N VAL A 341 2.66 8.93 44.03
CA VAL A 341 1.89 8.39 42.90
C VAL A 341 1.29 9.56 42.13
N LEU A 342 1.58 9.63 40.82
CA LEU A 342 1.01 10.64 39.94
C LEU A 342 -0.32 10.14 39.37
N ILE A 343 -1.36 10.97 39.50
CA ILE A 343 -2.68 10.73 38.92
C ILE A 343 -3.11 11.90 38.03
N HIS A 344 -3.89 11.58 37.00
CA HIS A 344 -4.67 12.54 36.23
C HIS A 344 -6.13 12.42 36.62
N VAL A 345 -6.74 13.53 37.02
CA VAL A 345 -8.19 13.65 37.20
C VAL A 345 -8.77 14.29 35.95
N GLU A 346 -9.79 13.68 35.38
CA GLU A 346 -10.39 14.00 34.07
C GLU A 346 -11.83 14.51 34.30
N PRO A 347 -12.06 15.82 34.48
CA PRO A 347 -13.36 16.34 34.92
C PRO A 347 -14.51 16.06 33.92
N GLU A 348 -14.21 16.06 32.62
CA GLU A 348 -15.18 15.76 31.56
C GLU A 348 -15.82 14.37 31.72
N ARG A 349 -15.04 13.40 32.22
CA ARG A 349 -15.50 12.03 32.47
C ARG A 349 -16.60 11.99 33.52
N PHE A 350 -16.53 12.88 34.51
CA PHE A 350 -17.49 12.97 35.60
C PHE A 350 -18.68 13.88 35.28
N ALA A 351 -18.47 14.94 34.49
CA ALA A 351 -19.55 15.85 34.07
C ALA A 351 -20.62 15.14 33.24
N ASN A 352 -20.23 14.19 32.39
CA ASN A 352 -21.17 13.37 31.61
C ASN A 352 -22.06 12.48 32.49
N ASP A 353 -21.56 12.02 33.63
CA ASP A 353 -22.27 11.09 34.52
C ASP A 353 -23.09 11.81 35.62
N VAL A 354 -22.69 13.03 36.01
CA VAL A 354 -23.21 13.71 37.23
C VAL A 354 -23.83 15.09 36.96
N GLY A 355 -23.73 15.62 35.73
CA GLY A 355 -24.30 16.90 35.31
C GLY A 355 -23.48 18.13 35.74
N GLU A 356 -23.62 19.24 35.01
CA GLU A 356 -22.76 20.46 35.10
C GLU A 356 -22.68 21.14 36.48
N SER A 357 -23.49 20.75 37.46
CA SER A 357 -23.59 21.42 38.77
C SER A 357 -22.57 20.94 39.82
N PHE A 358 -21.69 19.99 39.49
CA PHE A 358 -20.74 19.42 40.44
C PHE A 358 -19.38 20.16 40.47
N ASP A 359 -19.16 20.98 41.50
CA ASP A 359 -17.88 21.67 41.74
C ASP A 359 -16.89 20.74 42.45
N PHE A 360 -15.95 20.17 41.68
CA PHE A 360 -14.94 19.23 42.14
C PHE A 360 -14.01 19.82 43.22
N VAL A 361 -13.66 21.11 43.09
CA VAL A 361 -12.67 21.78 43.94
C VAL A 361 -13.20 21.95 45.36
N LYS A 362 -14.51 22.15 45.53
CA LYS A 362 -15.13 22.38 46.85
C LYS A 362 -15.42 21.11 47.65
N ARG A 363 -15.61 19.95 47.01
CA ARG A 363 -16.16 18.75 47.69
C ARG A 363 -15.22 17.56 47.82
N ALA A 364 -14.26 17.37 46.92
CA ALA A 364 -13.34 16.23 47.01
C ALA A 364 -12.34 16.37 48.18
N PHE A 365 -12.03 17.61 48.58
CA PHE A 365 -10.96 17.91 49.55
C PHE A 365 -11.39 17.96 51.02
N PHE A 366 -12.66 17.67 51.34
CA PHE A 366 -13.11 17.59 52.74
C PHE A 366 -13.03 16.18 53.35
N CYS A 367 -12.59 15.17 52.59
CA CYS A 367 -12.35 13.82 53.09
C CYS A 367 -10.99 13.32 52.60
N CYS A 368 -9.93 13.77 53.25
CA CYS A 368 -8.66 13.04 53.39
C CYS A 368 -8.07 13.38 54.75
#